data_AF-A0A7D5M9W7-F1
#
_entry.id   AF-A0A7D5M9W7-F1
#
_cell.length_a   1.000
_cell.length_b   1.000
_cell.length_c   1.000
_cell.angle_alpha   90.00
_cell.angle_beta   90.00
_cell.angle_gamma   90.00
#
_symmetry.space_group_name_H-M   'P 1'
#
loop_
_entity.id
_entity.type
_entity.pdbx_description
1 polymer ?
#
loop_
_entity_poly.entity_id
_entity_poly.type
_entity_poly.pdbx_seq_one_letter_code
_entity_poly.pdbx_strand_id
1 'polypeptide(L)'
;MPHSNKFCTSVGCMDGRIQLPIIHWLKEKHNVSYVDTITEPGLDKLFANSFKMQEIKSKVSISVNAHGSKLILVSGHHDCAGNPVSEKEHVEHIKNTVKTIESWKLPVKVIGAWVNEDWELEIL
;
A
#
# COMPACT_ATOMS: atom_id res chain seq x y z
N MET A 1 -10.64 -15.80 -20.99
CA MET A 1 -9.50 -16.61 -20.50
C MET A 1 -9.87 -17.12 -19.11
N PRO A 2 -9.84 -18.43 -18.86
CA PRO A 2 -10.35 -19.02 -17.61
C PRO A 2 -9.31 -18.84 -16.50
N HIS A 3 -9.79 -18.35 -15.35
CA HIS A 3 -9.09 -17.73 -14.22
C HIS A 3 -8.64 -16.28 -14.46
N SER A 4 -9.57 -15.33 -14.28
CA SER A 4 -9.18 -13.93 -14.01
C SER A 4 -8.37 -13.92 -12.72
N ASN A 5 -7.05 -14.05 -12.80
CA ASN A 5 -6.19 -13.87 -11.64
C ASN A 5 -6.40 -12.43 -11.15
N LYS A 6 -7.13 -12.28 -10.05
CA LYS A 6 -7.42 -10.97 -9.48
C LYS A 6 -6.16 -10.48 -8.80
N PHE A 7 -5.81 -9.22 -9.00
CA PHE A 7 -4.68 -8.56 -8.35
C PHE A 7 -5.19 -7.64 -7.23
N CYS A 8 -4.35 -7.44 -6.23
CA CYS A 8 -4.37 -6.26 -5.36
C CYS A 8 -3.04 -5.53 -5.49
N THR A 9 -2.98 -4.29 -5.01
CA THR A 9 -1.74 -3.50 -4.96
C THR A 9 -1.41 -3.18 -3.51
N SER A 10 -0.20 -3.51 -3.07
CA SER A 10 0.38 -3.04 -1.81
C SER A 10 1.30 -1.87 -2.10
N VAL A 11 1.15 -0.78 -1.34
CA VAL A 11 1.91 0.47 -1.47
C VAL A 11 2.48 0.80 -0.10
N GLY A 12 3.76 0.53 0.12
CA GLY A 12 4.32 0.53 1.49
C GLY A 12 5.83 0.63 1.57
N CYS A 13 6.37 0.44 2.77
CA CYS A 13 7.82 0.45 2.97
C CYS A 13 8.49 -0.71 2.22
N MET A 14 9.77 -0.56 1.87
CA MET A 14 10.59 -1.64 1.32
C MET A 14 11.03 -2.69 2.35
N ASP A 15 10.70 -2.48 3.63
CA ASP A 15 11.05 -3.41 4.71
C ASP A 15 10.52 -4.82 4.39
N GLY A 16 11.41 -5.82 4.42
CA GLY A 16 11.06 -7.20 4.09
C GLY A 16 10.09 -7.84 5.08
N ARG A 17 10.09 -7.37 6.34
CA ARG A 17 9.29 -7.94 7.46
C ARG A 17 7.79 -7.80 7.23
N ILE A 18 7.36 -6.74 6.53
CA ILE A 18 5.95 -6.42 6.32
C ILE A 18 5.33 -7.09 5.09
N GLN A 19 6.15 -7.60 4.16
CA GLN A 19 5.67 -8.01 2.84
C GLN A 19 4.74 -9.22 2.91
N LEU A 20 5.15 -10.29 3.61
CA LEU A 20 4.35 -11.51 3.74
C LEU A 20 3.05 -11.30 4.54
N PRO A 21 3.06 -10.60 5.70
CA PRO A 21 1.82 -10.25 6.40
C PRO A 21 0.79 -9.57 5.49
N ILE A 22 1.22 -8.57 4.72
CA ILE A 22 0.34 -7.84 3.81
C ILE A 22 -0.16 -8.74 2.68
N ILE A 23 0.74 -9.51 2.05
CA ILE A 23 0.40 -10.39 0.94
C ILE A 23 -0.64 -11.43 1.37
N HIS A 24 -0.42 -12.10 2.52
CA HIS A 24 -1.33 -13.11 3.03
C HIS A 24 -2.70 -12.51 3.36
N TRP A 25 -2.73 -11.39 4.07
CA TRP A 25 -3.98 -10.70 4.41
C TRP A 25 -4.78 -10.34 3.15
N LEU A 26 -4.14 -9.76 2.13
CA LEU A 26 -4.80 -9.39 0.88
C LEU A 26 -5.33 -10.61 0.13
N LYS A 27 -4.52 -11.66 0.00
CA LYS A 27 -4.93 -12.90 -0.67
C LYS A 27 -6.13 -13.55 0.01
N GLU A 28 -6.10 -13.65 1.34
CA GLU A 28 -7.17 -14.25 2.13
C GLU A 28 -8.45 -13.40 2.14
N LYS A 29 -8.35 -12.11 2.43
CA LYS A 29 -9.52 -11.23 2.57
C LYS A 29 -10.16 -10.84 1.24
N HIS A 30 -9.37 -10.74 0.17
CA HIS A 30 -9.87 -10.28 -1.14
C HIS A 30 -9.91 -11.37 -2.20
N ASN A 31 -9.52 -12.61 -1.87
CA ASN A 31 -9.54 -13.77 -2.77
C ASN A 31 -8.83 -13.46 -4.10
N VAL A 32 -7.60 -12.95 -3.98
CA VAL A 32 -6.71 -12.58 -5.09
C VAL A 32 -5.56 -13.56 -5.23
N SER A 33 -5.07 -13.77 -6.46
CA SER A 33 -3.96 -14.68 -6.73
C SER A 33 -2.60 -14.00 -6.50
N TYR A 34 -2.54 -12.70 -6.79
CA TYR A 34 -1.31 -11.92 -6.85
C TYR A 34 -1.49 -10.56 -6.16
N VAL A 35 -0.39 -10.05 -5.64
CA VAL A 35 -0.30 -8.72 -5.04
C VAL A 35 0.89 -8.03 -5.69
N ASP A 36 0.63 -6.95 -6.42
CA ASP A 36 1.70 -6.08 -6.90
C ASP A 36 2.24 -5.26 -5.71
N THR A 37 3.53 -5.33 -5.45
CA THR A 37 4.17 -4.61 -4.33
C THR A 37 4.96 -3.42 -4.86
N ILE A 38 4.53 -2.21 -4.50
CA ILE A 38 5.19 -0.95 -4.83
C ILE A 38 5.81 -0.40 -3.55
N THR A 39 7.14 -0.33 -3.51
CA THR A 39 7.88 -0.07 -2.28
C THR A 39 8.88 1.07 -2.39
N GLU A 40 8.98 1.87 -1.33
CA GLU A 40 10.03 2.88 -1.10
C GLU A 40 10.34 2.92 0.40
N PRO A 41 11.52 3.36 0.85
CA PRO A 41 11.75 3.57 2.29
C PRO A 41 10.79 4.64 2.83
N GLY A 42 9.99 4.28 3.86
CA GLY A 42 9.05 5.19 4.50
C GLY A 42 7.99 5.75 3.57
N LEU A 43 7.40 4.90 2.71
CA LEU A 43 6.47 5.33 1.67
C LEU A 43 5.20 5.99 2.24
N ASP A 44 4.80 5.67 3.47
CA ASP A 44 3.63 6.26 4.12
C ASP A 44 3.64 7.80 4.19
N LYS A 45 4.80 8.46 4.12
CA LYS A 45 4.93 9.93 3.95
C LYS A 45 4.98 10.41 2.49
N LEU A 46 4.47 9.64 1.52
CA LEU A 46 4.49 9.97 0.08
C LEU A 46 3.96 11.37 -0.23
N PHE A 47 2.92 11.81 0.49
CA PHE A 47 2.29 13.13 0.33
C PHE A 47 3.28 14.30 0.46
N ALA A 48 4.45 14.10 1.11
CA ALA A 48 5.47 15.11 1.28
C ALA A 48 6.45 15.26 0.08
N ASN A 49 6.38 14.40 -0.94
CA ASN A 49 7.31 14.43 -2.08
C ASN A 49 6.60 14.29 -3.44
N SER A 50 6.45 15.41 -4.15
CA SER A 50 5.74 15.49 -5.43
C SER A 50 6.42 14.72 -6.56
N PHE A 51 7.75 14.61 -6.57
CA PHE A 51 8.47 13.84 -7.59
C PHE A 51 8.21 12.34 -7.44
N LYS A 52 8.41 11.81 -6.23
CA LYS A 52 8.10 10.40 -5.92
C LYS A 52 6.63 10.09 -6.18
N MET A 53 5.73 11.03 -5.89
CA MET A 53 4.30 10.86 -6.12
C MET A 53 3.97 10.52 -7.58
N GLN A 54 4.62 11.15 -8.56
CA GLN A 54 4.37 10.85 -9.97
C GLN A 54 4.85 9.45 -10.37
N GLU A 55 5.99 9.03 -9.82
CA GLU A 55 6.53 7.69 -10.06
C GLU A 55 5.65 6.60 -9.42
N ILE A 56 5.20 6.80 -8.18
CA ILE A 56 4.27 5.87 -7.54
C ILE A 56 2.93 5.85 -8.28
N LYS A 57 2.43 7.01 -8.72
CA LYS A 57 1.19 7.09 -9.50
C LYS A 57 1.29 6.29 -10.80
N SER A 58 2.40 6.34 -11.51
CA SER A 58 2.56 5.57 -12.76
C SER A 58 2.57 4.06 -12.48
N LYS A 59 3.30 3.60 -11.44
CA LYS A 59 3.32 2.18 -11.02
C LYS A 59 1.95 1.69 -10.58
N VAL A 60 1.24 2.45 -9.75
CA VAL A 60 -0.12 2.13 -9.30
C VAL A 60 -1.09 2.09 -10.48
N SER A 61 -0.97 3.03 -11.42
CA SER A 61 -1.82 3.06 -12.62
C SER A 61 -1.63 1.83 -13.50
N ILE A 62 -0.42 1.27 -13.59
CA ILE A 62 -0.16 0.00 -14.30
C ILE A 62 -0.87 -1.15 -13.59
N SER A 63 -0.71 -1.28 -12.27
CA SER A 63 -1.37 -2.34 -11.49
C SER A 63 -2.90 -2.29 -11.63
N VAL A 64 -3.49 -1.09 -11.58
CA VAL A 64 -4.95 -0.92 -11.74
C VAL A 64 -5.39 -1.18 -13.18
N ASN A 65 -4.79 -0.53 -14.18
CA ASN A 65 -5.32 -0.53 -15.54
C ASN A 65 -4.89 -1.75 -16.36
N ALA A 66 -3.68 -2.27 -16.15
CA ALA A 66 -3.15 -3.41 -16.91
C ALA A 66 -3.43 -4.74 -16.21
N HIS A 67 -3.25 -4.83 -14.89
CA HIS A 67 -3.48 -6.08 -14.15
C HIS A 67 -4.90 -6.20 -13.59
N GLY A 68 -5.69 -5.11 -13.60
CA GLY A 68 -7.05 -5.12 -13.07
C GLY A 68 -7.08 -5.25 -11.55
N SER A 69 -6.13 -4.61 -10.86
CA SER A 69 -6.09 -4.58 -9.40
C SER A 69 -7.41 -4.06 -8.82
N LYS A 70 -7.93 -4.71 -7.78
CA LYS A 70 -9.26 -4.41 -7.21
C LYS A 70 -9.23 -3.54 -5.98
N LEU A 71 -8.06 -3.38 -5.38
CA LEU A 71 -7.84 -2.67 -4.14
C LEU A 71 -6.39 -2.20 -4.08
N ILE A 72 -6.17 -1.02 -3.55
CA ILE A 72 -4.86 -0.52 -3.15
C ILE A 72 -4.82 -0.45 -1.62
N LEU A 73 -3.84 -1.10 -0.99
CA LEU A 73 -3.57 -0.99 0.43
C LEU A 73 -2.29 -0.18 0.64
N VAL A 74 -2.41 0.92 1.40
CA VAL A 74 -1.29 1.77 1.82
C VAL A 74 -0.87 1.35 3.21
N SER A 75 0.41 1.03 3.42
CA SER A 75 0.90 0.58 4.72
C SER A 75 2.06 1.41 5.27
N GLY A 76 2.01 1.72 6.56
CA GLY A 76 3.18 2.04 7.39
C GLY A 76 3.44 0.90 8.37
N HIS A 77 4.56 0.93 9.09
CA HIS A 77 4.91 -0.14 10.03
C HIS A 77 5.73 0.33 11.21
N HIS A 78 5.65 -0.43 12.29
CA HIS A 78 6.48 -0.29 13.48
C HIS A 78 7.97 -0.40 13.13
N ASP A 79 8.83 0.34 13.85
CA ASP A 79 10.29 0.29 13.68
C ASP A 79 10.77 0.61 12.24
N CYS A 80 10.22 1.69 11.66
CA CYS A 80 10.54 2.12 10.30
C CYS A 80 11.70 3.12 10.24
N ALA A 81 12.86 2.67 9.74
CA ALA A 81 14.01 3.56 9.52
C ALA A 81 13.80 4.60 8.40
N GLY A 82 12.95 4.28 7.40
CA GLY A 82 12.67 5.19 6.27
C GLY A 82 11.77 6.37 6.63
N ASN A 83 11.02 6.25 7.73
CA ASN A 83 10.19 7.31 8.28
C ASN A 83 10.24 7.23 9.82
N PRO A 84 11.30 7.75 10.47
CA PRO A 84 11.52 7.59 11.91
C PRO A 84 10.65 8.59 12.70
N VAL A 85 9.36 8.29 12.81
CA VAL A 85 8.34 9.09 13.51
C VAL A 85 7.54 8.22 14.49
N SER A 86 6.68 8.81 15.31
CA SER A 86 5.80 8.05 16.19
C SER A 86 4.74 7.25 15.41
N GLU A 87 4.18 6.20 16.02
CA GLU A 87 3.05 5.45 15.42
C GLU A 87 1.88 6.36 15.06
N LYS A 88 1.54 7.32 15.93
CA LYS A 88 0.48 8.29 15.65
C LYS A 88 0.74 9.08 14.37
N GLU A 89 1.98 9.54 14.19
CA GLU A 89 2.39 10.24 12.96
C GLU A 89 2.36 9.30 11.76
N HIS A 90 2.79 8.05 11.89
CA HIS A 90 2.64 7.04 10.84
C HIS A 90 1.17 6.88 10.42
N VAL A 91 0.24 6.73 11.36
CA VAL A 91 -1.20 6.61 11.09
C VAL A 91 -1.74 7.84 10.35
N GLU A 92 -1.34 9.05 10.76
CA GLU A 92 -1.70 10.29 10.05
C GLU A 92 -1.11 10.34 8.64
N HIS A 93 0.15 9.92 8.48
CA HIS A 93 0.83 9.85 7.20
C HIS A 93 0.16 8.87 6.24
N ILE A 94 -0.18 7.66 6.71
CA ILE A 94 -0.93 6.67 5.94
C ILE A 94 -2.25 7.26 5.47
N LYS A 95 -3.02 7.90 6.35
CA LYS A 95 -4.31 8.53 5.99
C LYS A 95 -4.14 9.63 4.94
N ASN A 96 -3.08 10.43 5.03
CA ASN A 96 -2.78 11.47 4.03
C ASN A 96 -2.34 10.86 2.69
N THR A 97 -1.57 9.78 2.71
CA THR A 97 -1.17 9.05 1.50
C THR A 97 -2.38 8.35 0.85
N VAL A 98 -3.29 7.77 1.63
CA VAL A 98 -4.58 7.24 1.11
C VAL A 98 -5.34 8.34 0.35
N LYS A 99 -5.58 9.50 0.99
CA LYS A 99 -6.24 10.64 0.34
C LYS A 99 -5.52 11.10 -0.93
N THR A 100 -4.18 11.08 -0.91
CA THR A 100 -3.36 11.42 -2.08
C THR A 100 -3.60 10.44 -3.23
N ILE A 101 -3.61 9.13 -2.97
CA ILE A 101 -3.88 8.12 -4.01
C ILE A 101 -5.32 8.20 -4.50
N GLU A 102 -6.30 8.41 -3.61
CA GLU A 102 -7.71 8.61 -3.98
C GLU A 102 -7.90 9.83 -4.89
N SER A 103 -7.10 10.89 -4.70
CA SER A 103 -7.13 12.09 -5.55
C SER A 103 -6.75 11.80 -7.00
N TRP A 104 -6.08 10.68 -7.28
CA TRP A 104 -5.74 10.26 -8.65
C TRP A 104 -6.94 9.72 -9.43
N LYS A 105 -8.10 9.55 -8.77
CA LYS A 105 -9.38 9.14 -9.39
C LYS A 105 -9.29 7.82 -10.16
N LEU A 106 -8.49 6.88 -9.65
CA LEU A 106 -8.46 5.51 -10.15
C LEU A 106 -9.75 4.77 -9.76
N PRO A 107 -10.27 3.85 -10.59
CA PRO A 107 -11.55 3.18 -10.36
C PRO A 107 -11.46 2.02 -9.34
N VAL A 108 -10.73 2.22 -8.24
CA VAL A 108 -10.45 1.20 -7.22
C VAL A 108 -10.50 1.79 -5.83
N LYS A 109 -10.85 0.96 -4.84
CA LYS A 109 -10.84 1.37 -3.43
C LYS A 109 -9.41 1.45 -2.92
N VAL A 110 -9.11 2.48 -2.13
CA VAL A 110 -7.85 2.64 -1.40
C VAL A 110 -8.14 2.46 0.09
N ILE A 111 -7.30 1.73 0.82
CA ILE A 111 -7.38 1.58 2.27
C ILE A 111 -6.01 1.79 2.92
N GLY A 112 -6.00 2.21 4.18
CA GLY A 112 -4.79 2.32 4.99
C GLY A 112 -4.66 1.13 5.94
N ALA A 113 -3.42 0.74 6.24
CA ALA A 113 -3.12 -0.25 7.27
C ALA A 113 -1.85 0.13 8.05
N TRP A 114 -1.86 -0.13 9.35
CA TRP A 114 -0.68 -0.14 10.20
C TRP A 114 -0.20 -1.58 10.39
N VAL A 115 1.11 -1.82 10.26
CA VAL A 115 1.71 -3.10 10.64
C VAL A 115 2.36 -2.92 12.01
N ASN A 116 1.77 -3.53 13.03
CA ASN A 116 2.15 -3.33 14.43
C ASN A 116 3.45 -4.11 14.81
N GLU A 117 3.85 -4.01 16.07
CA GLU A 117 5.05 -4.65 16.63
C GLU A 117 5.04 -6.19 16.53
N ASP A 118 3.86 -6.81 16.45
CA ASP A 118 3.67 -8.25 16.28
C ASP A 118 3.62 -8.66 14.79
N TRP A 119 3.84 -7.69 13.88
CA TRP A 119 3.76 -7.85 12.43
C TRP A 119 2.36 -8.20 11.91
N GLU A 120 1.33 -7.80 12.66
CA GLU A 120 -0.07 -7.96 12.28
C GLU A 120 -0.62 -6.68 11.63
N LEU A 121 -1.62 -6.84 10.75
CA LEU A 121 -2.24 -5.72 10.03
C LEU A 121 -3.46 -5.17 10.78
N GLU A 122 -3.46 -3.86 11.02
CA GLU A 122 -4.57 -3.09 11.56
C GLU A 122 -5.09 -2.12 10.50
N ILE A 123 -6.36 -2.26 10.09
CA ILE A 123 -6.96 -1.41 9.05
C ILE A 123 -7.43 -0.07 9.63
N LEU A 124 -7.16 1.02 8.90
CA LEU A 124 -7.39 2.42 9.30
C LEU A 124 -8.56 3.12 8.61
#